data_AF-A0AA86NAV5-F1
#
_entry.id   AF-A0AA86NAV5-F1
#
_cell.length_a   1.000
_cell.length_b   1.000
_cell.length_c   1.000
_cell.angle_alpha   90.00
_cell.angle_beta   90.00
_cell.angle_gamma   90.00
#
_symmetry.space_group_name_H-M   'P 1'
#
loop_
_entity.id
_entity.type
_entity.pdbx_description
1 polymer ?
#
loop_
_entity_poly.entity_id
_entity_poly.type
_entity_poly.pdbx_seq_one_letter_code
_entity_poly.pdbx_strand_id
1 'polypeptide(L)'
;MKVGVLIGSITGNTENFAHVIMDELKKQDPTLTFEEYMINLEMNKKNSQADYKYPNCDAYLIGAYADFWTLPIFVRQYLESMPSENVKNKHILTFSTCGGNTGHMEYTFEKILLSFGAKIVANIQSKYPGSYMYLPTYSKKIKKQYVTDIPIKCAKFINAIKTGANDLVPKSQGLTYGLMNKLQLREVPIKFQIENNCVGCGTCVENCPSAIISLKDGKAVFTEQDKCVGCYACFQKCPVHAVVDQKKKLANKKQYRFDQSLLVDKSKSNWKLKAFLVVAVAGVVVMIAK
;
A
#
# COMPACT_ATOMS: atom_id res chain seq x y z
N MET A 1 -13.26 -10.88 18.98
CA MET A 1 -13.76 -10.37 17.67
C MET A 1 -12.65 -10.53 16.65
N LYS A 2 -12.96 -11.11 15.49
CA LYS A 2 -11.99 -11.46 14.45
C LYS A 2 -11.92 -10.34 13.42
N VAL A 3 -10.73 -9.77 13.23
CA VAL A 3 -10.46 -8.70 12.27
C VAL A 3 -9.66 -9.24 11.09
N GLY A 4 -10.18 -9.12 9.87
CA GLY A 4 -9.44 -9.47 8.65
C GLY A 4 -8.49 -8.35 8.26
N VAL A 5 -7.24 -8.67 7.94
CA VAL A 5 -6.22 -7.69 7.54
C VAL A 5 -5.82 -7.95 6.09
N LEU A 6 -6.35 -7.14 5.16
CA LEU A 6 -6.15 -7.28 3.72
C LEU A 6 -5.06 -6.32 3.27
N ILE A 7 -3.94 -6.84 2.78
CA ILE A 7 -2.70 -6.09 2.56
C ILE A 7 -2.24 -6.20 1.10
N GLY A 8 -2.25 -5.09 0.38
CA GLY A 8 -1.54 -4.95 -0.89
C GLY A 8 -0.14 -4.38 -0.66
N SER A 9 0.89 -5.25 -0.60
CA SER A 9 2.27 -4.80 -0.43
C SER A 9 3.26 -5.44 -1.40
N ILE A 10 4.33 -4.72 -1.70
CA ILE A 10 5.38 -5.15 -2.62
C ILE A 10 6.74 -5.20 -1.93
N THR A 11 7.07 -4.12 -1.22
CA THR A 11 8.35 -3.95 -0.53
C THR A 11 8.32 -4.33 0.94
N GLY A 12 7.15 -4.71 1.46
CA GLY A 12 6.91 -4.95 2.90
C GLY A 12 6.57 -3.69 3.69
N ASN A 13 6.56 -2.50 3.07
CA ASN A 13 6.22 -1.24 3.77
C ASN A 13 4.80 -1.24 4.32
N THR A 14 3.84 -1.60 3.47
CA THR A 14 2.41 -1.64 3.82
C THR A 14 2.11 -2.75 4.80
N GLU A 15 2.77 -3.90 4.64
CA GLU A 15 2.69 -5.04 5.55
C GLU A 15 3.16 -4.65 6.95
N ASN A 16 4.37 -4.09 7.07
CA ASN A 16 4.85 -3.58 8.35
C ASN A 16 3.93 -2.48 8.93
N PHE A 17 3.37 -1.62 8.09
CA PHE A 17 2.44 -0.60 8.57
C PHE A 17 1.14 -1.20 9.11
N ALA A 18 0.66 -2.30 8.52
CA ALA A 18 -0.46 -3.06 9.06
C ALA A 18 -0.14 -3.57 10.46
N HIS A 19 1.06 -4.13 10.68
CA HIS A 19 1.51 -4.61 12.00
C HIS A 19 1.55 -3.49 13.04
N VAL A 20 2.02 -2.28 12.68
CA VAL A 20 1.99 -1.12 13.59
C VAL A 20 0.55 -0.77 14.01
N ILE A 21 -0.40 -0.81 13.07
CA ILE A 21 -1.82 -0.56 13.38
C ILE A 21 -2.40 -1.69 14.24
N MET A 22 -2.08 -2.94 13.93
CA MET A 22 -2.51 -4.12 14.70
C MET A 22 -1.98 -4.08 16.13
N ASP A 23 -0.72 -3.70 16.34
CA ASP A 23 -0.12 -3.58 17.66
C ASP A 23 -0.80 -2.48 18.49
N GLU A 24 -1.10 -1.32 17.89
CA GLU A 24 -1.84 -0.26 18.59
C GLU A 24 -3.28 -0.69 18.90
N LEU A 25 -3.95 -1.39 17.98
CA LEU A 25 -5.28 -1.95 18.23
C LEU A 25 -5.26 -2.98 19.37
N LYS A 26 -4.29 -3.92 19.37
CA LYS A 26 -4.12 -4.92 20.45
C LYS A 26 -3.83 -4.26 21.80
N LYS A 27 -3.04 -3.19 21.81
CA LYS A 27 -2.74 -2.42 23.02
C LYS A 27 -4.00 -1.80 23.62
N GLN A 28 -4.91 -1.30 22.78
CA GLN A 28 -6.16 -0.69 23.22
C GLN A 28 -7.27 -1.72 23.51
N ASP A 29 -7.27 -2.84 22.80
CA ASP A 29 -8.20 -3.96 23.00
C ASP A 29 -7.51 -5.32 22.75
N PRO A 30 -7.03 -5.98 23.83
CA PRO A 30 -6.36 -7.27 23.73
C PRO A 30 -7.24 -8.43 23.24
N THR A 31 -8.56 -8.25 23.17
CA THR A 31 -9.51 -9.31 22.76
C THR A 31 -9.64 -9.45 21.24
N LEU A 32 -9.01 -8.54 20.49
CA LEU A 32 -8.98 -8.58 19.02
C LEU A 32 -8.04 -9.67 18.52
N THR A 33 -8.55 -10.51 17.63
CA THR A 33 -7.75 -11.47 16.87
C THR A 33 -7.66 -11.02 15.42
N PHE A 34 -6.54 -11.31 14.76
CA PHE A 34 -6.26 -10.85 13.41
C PHE A 34 -5.95 -12.03 12.49
N GLU A 35 -6.47 -11.99 11.27
CA GLU A 35 -6.09 -12.92 10.21
C GLU A 35 -5.61 -12.13 9.01
N GLU A 36 -4.36 -12.37 8.60
CA GLU A 36 -3.67 -11.59 7.58
C GLU A 36 -3.74 -12.23 6.19
N TYR A 37 -3.91 -11.38 5.18
CA TYR A 37 -4.11 -11.78 3.79
C TYR A 37 -3.36 -10.85 2.85
N MET A 38 -2.37 -11.41 2.15
CA MET A 38 -1.64 -10.68 1.13
C MET A 38 -2.40 -10.70 -0.19
N ILE A 39 -3.00 -9.56 -0.57
CA ILE A 39 -3.82 -9.44 -1.77
C ILE A 39 -3.05 -9.86 -3.02
N ASN A 40 -1.77 -9.48 -3.15
CA ASN A 40 -0.96 -9.85 -4.31
C ASN A 40 -0.76 -11.38 -4.47
N LEU A 41 -0.76 -12.14 -3.37
CA LEU A 41 -0.68 -13.60 -3.43
C LEU A 41 -2.02 -14.21 -3.83
N GLU A 42 -3.12 -13.66 -3.33
CA GLU A 42 -4.47 -14.08 -3.73
C GLU A 42 -4.73 -13.80 -5.22
N MET A 43 -4.24 -12.67 -5.75
CA MET A 43 -4.22 -12.36 -7.18
C MET A 43 -3.48 -13.41 -8.00
N ASN A 44 -2.32 -13.86 -7.53
CA ASN A 44 -1.55 -14.91 -8.20
C ASN A 44 -2.29 -16.26 -8.20
N LYS A 45 -2.90 -16.64 -7.07
CA LYS A 45 -3.70 -17.86 -6.94
C LYS A 45 -4.88 -17.88 -7.89
N LYS A 46 -5.58 -16.75 -8.07
CA LYS A 46 -6.71 -16.68 -9.01
C LYS A 46 -6.35 -16.98 -10.45
N ASN A 47 -5.22 -16.44 -10.91
CA ASN A 47 -4.75 -16.73 -12.26
C ASN A 47 -4.34 -18.21 -12.43
N SER A 48 -4.08 -18.91 -11.32
CA SER A 48 -3.81 -20.35 -11.29
C SER A 48 -5.10 -21.20 -11.20
N GLN A 49 -6.26 -20.65 -11.57
CA GLN A 49 -7.59 -21.27 -11.50
C GLN A 49 -8.13 -21.55 -10.07
N ALA A 50 -7.49 -21.05 -9.03
CA ALA A 50 -8.02 -21.13 -7.67
C ALA A 50 -8.94 -19.94 -7.36
N ASP A 51 -9.89 -20.08 -6.44
CA ASP A 51 -10.66 -18.92 -5.99
C ASP A 51 -9.85 -18.02 -5.05
N TYR A 52 -10.22 -16.74 -4.99
CA TYR A 52 -9.70 -15.83 -3.98
C TYR A 52 -10.11 -16.29 -2.58
N LYS A 53 -9.19 -16.24 -1.62
CA LYS A 53 -9.58 -16.38 -0.21
C LYS A 53 -10.13 -15.05 0.29
N TYR A 54 -11.43 -15.02 0.59
CA TYR A 54 -12.11 -13.91 1.24
C TYR A 54 -12.44 -14.27 2.69
N PRO A 55 -11.68 -13.78 3.69
CA PRO A 55 -12.05 -13.98 5.09
C PRO A 55 -13.47 -13.49 5.35
N ASN A 56 -14.28 -14.28 6.05
CA ASN A 56 -15.47 -13.75 6.72
C ASN A 56 -15.06 -13.34 8.14
N CYS A 57 -14.81 -12.04 8.32
CA CYS A 57 -14.42 -11.45 9.59
C CYS A 57 -15.50 -10.47 10.10
N ASP A 58 -15.44 -10.12 11.39
CA ASP A 58 -16.38 -9.19 12.01
C ASP A 58 -16.13 -7.75 11.54
N ALA A 59 -14.87 -7.41 11.27
CA ALA A 59 -14.41 -6.12 10.77
C ALA A 59 -13.14 -6.30 9.93
N TYR A 60 -12.70 -5.25 9.23
CA TYR A 60 -11.50 -5.30 8.39
C TYR A 60 -10.56 -4.12 8.58
N LEU A 61 -9.26 -4.42 8.49
CA LEU A 61 -8.23 -3.47 8.11
C LEU A 61 -7.93 -3.71 6.63
N ILE A 62 -7.97 -2.69 5.79
CA ILE A 62 -7.69 -2.83 4.35
C ILE A 62 -6.66 -1.80 3.94
N GLY A 63 -5.52 -2.23 3.40
CA GLY A 63 -4.48 -1.28 3.04
C GLY A 63 -3.62 -1.64 1.85
N ALA A 64 -3.06 -0.60 1.25
CA ALA A 64 -2.26 -0.68 0.03
C ALA A 64 -1.15 0.40 -0.02
N TYR A 65 -0.22 0.24 -0.96
CA TYR A 65 0.70 1.32 -1.34
C TYR A 65 0.12 2.14 -2.49
N ALA A 66 0.51 3.41 -2.60
CA ALA A 66 0.13 4.27 -3.71
C ALA A 66 0.80 3.84 -5.02
N ASP A 67 0.00 3.59 -6.06
CA ASP A 67 0.42 3.33 -7.43
C ASP A 67 -0.13 4.46 -8.31
N PHE A 68 0.74 5.36 -8.78
CA PHE A 68 0.39 6.57 -9.55
C PHE A 68 -0.77 7.38 -8.91
N TRP A 69 -0.65 7.72 -7.63
CA TRP A 69 -1.65 8.49 -6.86
C TRP A 69 -3.04 7.81 -6.76
N THR A 70 -3.13 6.49 -6.96
CA THR A 70 -4.35 5.70 -6.75
C THR A 70 -4.02 4.32 -6.20
N LEU A 71 -5.04 3.45 -6.07
CA LEU A 71 -4.86 2.07 -5.66
C LEU A 71 -4.16 1.26 -6.76
N PRO A 72 -3.26 0.33 -6.39
CA PRO A 72 -2.73 -0.63 -7.35
C PRO A 72 -3.87 -1.38 -8.02
N ILE A 73 -3.79 -1.56 -9.33
CA ILE A 73 -4.90 -2.14 -10.12
C ILE A 73 -5.35 -3.50 -9.58
N PHE A 74 -4.41 -4.32 -9.11
CA PHE A 74 -4.72 -5.63 -8.55
C PHE A 74 -5.41 -5.55 -7.18
N VAL A 75 -5.12 -4.54 -6.36
CA VAL A 75 -5.86 -4.29 -5.11
C VAL A 75 -7.28 -3.88 -5.44
N ARG A 76 -7.44 -2.94 -6.39
CA ARG A 76 -8.76 -2.51 -6.85
C ARG A 76 -9.59 -3.70 -7.36
N GLN A 77 -9.02 -4.53 -8.24
CA GLN A 77 -9.68 -5.73 -8.77
C GLN A 77 -10.08 -6.72 -7.66
N TYR A 78 -9.22 -6.95 -6.67
CA TYR A 78 -9.53 -7.81 -5.53
C TYR A 78 -10.73 -7.27 -4.74
N LEU A 79 -10.75 -5.97 -4.43
CA LEU A 79 -11.85 -5.35 -3.68
C LEU A 79 -13.16 -5.33 -4.46
N GLU A 80 -13.12 -5.04 -5.77
CA GLU A 80 -14.30 -5.04 -6.65
C GLU A 80 -14.90 -6.43 -6.85
N SER A 81 -14.15 -7.50 -6.56
CA SER A 81 -14.61 -8.88 -6.65
C SER A 81 -14.97 -9.50 -5.30
N MET A 82 -14.82 -8.77 -4.20
CA MET A 82 -15.23 -9.27 -2.88
C MET A 82 -16.75 -9.54 -2.86
N PRO A 83 -17.19 -10.72 -2.37
CA PRO A 83 -18.60 -10.98 -2.18
C PRO A 83 -19.22 -9.98 -1.20
N SER A 84 -20.44 -9.53 -1.52
CA SER A 84 -21.09 -8.46 -0.75
C SER A 84 -21.28 -8.83 0.73
N GLU A 85 -21.53 -10.09 1.03
CA GLU A 85 -21.68 -10.65 2.37
C GLU A 85 -20.41 -10.53 3.23
N ASN A 86 -19.24 -10.50 2.60
CA ASN A 86 -17.97 -10.29 3.31
C ASN A 86 -17.76 -8.82 3.69
N VAL A 87 -18.46 -7.87 3.06
CA VAL A 87 -18.18 -6.42 3.17
C VAL A 87 -19.36 -5.63 3.76
N LYS A 88 -20.59 -6.02 3.43
CA LYS A 88 -21.83 -5.33 3.80
C LYS A 88 -21.97 -5.23 5.31
N ASN A 89 -22.24 -4.02 5.79
CA ASN A 89 -22.38 -3.65 7.20
C ASN A 89 -21.12 -3.84 8.07
N LYS A 90 -19.99 -4.25 7.47
CA LYS A 90 -18.73 -4.46 8.20
C LYS A 90 -18.03 -3.13 8.42
N HIS A 91 -17.49 -2.92 9.61
CA HIS A 91 -16.64 -1.77 9.89
C HIS A 91 -15.27 -1.95 9.29
N ILE A 92 -14.77 -0.90 8.64
CA ILE A 92 -13.49 -0.93 7.94
C ILE A 92 -12.64 0.25 8.38
N LEU A 93 -11.39 -0.04 8.73
CA LEU A 93 -10.32 0.95 8.80
C LEU A 93 -9.43 0.75 7.58
N THR A 94 -9.28 1.80 6.76
CA THR A 94 -8.36 1.71 5.61
C THR A 94 -6.99 2.28 5.97
N PHE A 95 -5.94 1.82 5.30
CA PHE A 95 -4.62 2.38 5.48
C PHE A 95 -3.78 2.43 4.20
N SER A 96 -3.03 3.51 4.02
CA SER A 96 -2.29 3.80 2.80
C SER A 96 -0.82 4.07 3.10
N THR A 97 0.08 3.53 2.29
CA THR A 97 1.50 3.90 2.32
C THR A 97 1.92 4.59 1.03
N CYS A 98 2.77 5.62 1.09
CA CYS A 98 3.25 6.29 -0.11
C CYS A 98 4.67 6.85 0.04
N GLY A 99 5.34 7.07 -1.10
CA GLY A 99 6.61 7.82 -1.15
C GLY A 99 6.43 9.33 -1.09
N GLY A 100 5.31 9.82 -1.62
CA GLY A 100 4.99 11.25 -1.70
C GLY A 100 3.62 11.56 -1.09
N ASN A 101 2.57 11.33 -1.86
CA ASN A 101 1.17 11.56 -1.52
C ASN A 101 0.32 10.34 -1.96
N THR A 102 -0.74 10.02 -1.22
CA THR A 102 -1.71 8.95 -1.54
C THR A 102 -2.68 9.33 -2.64
N GLY A 103 -2.85 10.63 -2.92
CA GLY A 103 -3.71 11.11 -4.01
C GLY A 103 -5.17 10.71 -3.81
N HIS A 104 -5.69 9.86 -4.71
CA HIS A 104 -7.09 9.38 -4.72
C HIS A 104 -7.31 8.03 -4.04
N MET A 105 -6.31 7.48 -3.36
CA MET A 105 -6.47 6.15 -2.75
C MET A 105 -7.66 6.08 -1.80
N GLU A 106 -7.79 7.05 -0.90
CA GLU A 106 -8.88 7.10 0.08
C GLU A 106 -10.25 7.22 -0.61
N TYR A 107 -10.36 8.08 -1.62
CA TYR A 107 -11.55 8.19 -2.45
C TYR A 107 -11.90 6.87 -3.15
N THR A 108 -10.89 6.16 -3.65
CA THR A 108 -11.08 4.90 -4.37
C THR A 108 -11.53 3.79 -3.42
N PHE A 109 -10.92 3.69 -2.23
CA PHE A 109 -11.41 2.80 -1.16
C PHE A 109 -12.85 3.13 -0.79
N GLU A 110 -13.16 4.40 -0.52
CA GLU A 110 -14.50 4.88 -0.19
C GLU A 110 -15.51 4.50 -1.25
N LYS A 111 -15.22 4.80 -2.52
CA LYS A 111 -16.11 4.51 -3.64
C LYS A 111 -16.44 3.02 -3.75
N ILE A 112 -15.44 2.14 -3.64
CA ILE A 112 -15.63 0.69 -3.79
C ILE A 112 -16.33 0.10 -2.56
N LEU A 113 -15.81 0.35 -1.36
CA LEU A 113 -16.30 -0.32 -0.16
C LEU A 113 -17.70 0.17 0.24
N LEU A 114 -17.99 1.47 0.08
CA LEU A 114 -19.33 2.00 0.36
C LEU A 114 -20.37 1.51 -0.65
N SER A 115 -19.99 1.21 -1.90
CA SER A 115 -20.92 0.63 -2.88
C SER A 115 -21.40 -0.77 -2.50
N PHE A 116 -20.63 -1.49 -1.66
CA PHE A 116 -21.01 -2.77 -1.06
C PHE A 116 -21.70 -2.62 0.32
N GLY A 117 -21.92 -1.38 0.79
CA GLY A 117 -22.55 -1.12 2.07
C GLY A 117 -21.64 -1.29 3.28
N ALA A 118 -20.31 -1.18 3.11
CA ALA A 118 -19.38 -1.13 4.24
C ALA A 118 -19.57 0.13 5.11
N LYS A 119 -19.06 0.08 6.34
CA LYS A 119 -18.98 1.21 7.26
C LYS A 119 -17.52 1.63 7.44
N ILE A 120 -17.05 2.57 6.63
CA ILE A 120 -15.66 3.06 6.76
C ILE A 120 -15.58 4.00 7.97
N VAL A 121 -14.74 3.66 8.94
CA VAL A 121 -14.63 4.37 10.22
C VAL A 121 -13.49 5.38 10.23
N ALA A 122 -12.36 5.01 9.63
CA ALA A 122 -11.16 5.82 9.58
C ALA A 122 -10.24 5.40 8.43
N ASN A 123 -9.41 6.34 7.98
CA ASN A 123 -8.34 6.12 7.00
C ASN A 123 -7.01 6.57 7.60
N ILE A 124 -5.98 5.71 7.66
CA ILE A 124 -4.64 6.07 8.19
C ILE A 124 -3.63 6.09 7.04
N GLN A 125 -2.82 7.13 6.96
CA GLN A 125 -1.77 7.22 5.94
C GLN A 125 -0.38 7.09 6.58
N SER A 126 0.64 6.73 5.82
CA SER A 126 2.03 6.82 6.27
C SER A 126 3.01 6.94 5.10
N LYS A 127 4.14 7.60 5.36
CA LYS A 127 5.19 7.80 4.35
C LYS A 127 6.33 6.80 4.52
N TYR A 128 6.64 6.11 3.43
CA TYR A 128 7.72 5.12 3.31
C TYR A 128 8.55 5.39 2.05
N PRO A 129 9.76 4.81 1.93
CA PRO A 129 10.47 4.78 0.64
C PRO A 129 9.59 4.25 -0.50
N GLY A 130 9.53 5.01 -1.60
CA GLY A 130 8.73 4.64 -2.78
C GLY A 130 9.31 3.44 -3.53
N SER A 131 8.46 2.70 -4.24
CA SER A 131 8.85 1.56 -5.08
C SER A 131 9.28 1.95 -6.49
N TYR A 132 8.97 3.17 -6.95
CA TYR A 132 9.35 3.67 -8.28
C TYR A 132 10.82 4.04 -8.36
N MET A 133 11.60 3.18 -9.02
CA MET A 133 13.06 3.27 -9.14
C MET A 133 13.56 4.41 -10.04
N TYR A 134 12.68 4.93 -10.91
CA TYR A 134 13.01 5.97 -11.90
C TYR A 134 12.75 7.37 -11.38
N LEU A 135 11.93 7.53 -10.34
CA LEU A 135 11.69 8.84 -9.75
C LEU A 135 12.90 9.26 -8.89
N PRO A 136 13.36 10.52 -9.00
CA PRO A 136 14.42 11.07 -8.15
C PRO A 136 14.10 10.98 -6.64
N THR A 137 12.80 10.86 -6.31
CA THR A 137 12.26 10.70 -4.96
C THR A 137 12.50 9.32 -4.35
N TYR A 138 13.11 8.36 -5.07
CA TYR A 138 13.72 7.14 -4.52
C TYR A 138 14.92 7.44 -3.57
N SER A 139 14.95 8.64 -2.99
CA SER A 139 16.06 9.19 -2.24
C SER A 139 16.29 8.43 -0.93
N LYS A 140 17.58 8.20 -0.65
CA LYS A 140 18.16 7.60 0.57
C LYS A 140 17.85 8.34 1.89
N LYS A 141 16.93 9.32 1.89
CA LYS A 141 16.70 10.29 2.98
C LYS A 141 15.23 10.48 3.35
N ILE A 142 14.33 9.53 3.09
CA ILE A 142 12.96 9.63 3.64
C ILE A 142 13.02 9.31 5.13
N LYS A 143 13.11 10.37 5.95
CA LYS A 143 12.83 10.30 7.39
C LYS A 143 11.34 10.03 7.54
N LYS A 144 10.99 8.85 8.06
CA LYS A 144 9.60 8.42 8.24
C LYS A 144 8.82 9.51 8.99
N GLN A 145 7.60 9.77 8.53
CA GLN A 145 6.63 10.57 9.26
C GLN A 145 5.62 9.59 9.85
N TYR A 146 5.76 9.28 11.14
CA TYR A 146 4.64 8.70 11.87
C TYR A 146 3.48 9.69 11.82
N VAL A 147 2.30 9.18 11.53
CA VAL A 147 1.09 9.95 11.65
C VAL A 147 0.67 9.90 13.11
N THR A 148 0.52 11.08 13.71
CA THR A 148 0.22 11.25 15.12
C THR A 148 -1.20 10.80 15.50
N ASP A 149 -2.03 10.44 14.52
CA ASP A 149 -3.43 10.08 14.71
C ASP A 149 -3.72 8.57 14.79
N ILE A 150 -2.70 7.70 14.67
CA ILE A 150 -2.89 6.23 14.72
C ILE A 150 -3.65 5.81 16.00
N PRO A 151 -3.25 6.22 17.22
CA PRO A 151 -3.98 5.83 18.43
C PRO A 151 -5.43 6.29 18.43
N ILE A 152 -5.68 7.52 17.93
CA ILE A 152 -7.02 8.12 17.89
C ILE A 152 -7.91 7.37 16.90
N LYS A 153 -7.40 7.06 15.71
CA LYS A 153 -8.14 6.33 14.67
C LYS A 153 -8.38 4.87 15.06
N CYS A 154 -7.44 4.24 15.76
CA CYS A 154 -7.62 2.91 16.34
C CYS A 154 -8.72 2.91 17.42
N ALA A 155 -8.72 3.91 18.31
CA ALA A 155 -9.76 4.06 19.33
C ALA A 155 -11.15 4.25 18.70
N LYS A 156 -11.24 5.10 17.66
CA LYS A 156 -12.48 5.29 16.90
C LYS A 156 -12.95 3.99 16.26
N PHE A 157 -12.05 3.22 15.66
CA PHE A 157 -12.37 1.91 15.07
C PHE A 157 -12.89 0.92 16.11
N ILE A 158 -12.21 0.79 17.26
CA ILE A 158 -12.62 -0.08 18.38
C ILE A 158 -13.99 0.33 18.92
N ASN A 159 -14.25 1.62 19.07
CA ASN A 159 -15.56 2.09 19.50
C ASN A 159 -16.66 1.74 18.49
N ALA A 160 -16.40 1.94 17.19
CA ALA A 160 -17.38 1.67 16.14
C ALA A 160 -17.75 0.19 16.05
N ILE A 161 -16.76 -0.72 16.15
CA ILE A 161 -17.02 -2.17 16.14
C ILE A 161 -17.78 -2.65 17.38
N LYS A 162 -17.56 -2.03 18.56
CA LYS A 162 -18.27 -2.40 19.81
C LYS A 162 -19.70 -1.87 19.87
N THR A 163 -19.91 -0.65 19.40
CA THR A 163 -21.20 0.06 19.52
C THR A 163 -22.08 -0.08 18.29
N GLY A 164 -21.53 -0.55 17.17
CA GLY A 164 -22.21 -0.55 15.89
C GLY A 164 -22.27 0.81 15.19
N ALA A 165 -21.65 1.85 15.79
CA ALA A 165 -21.69 3.23 15.31
C ALA A 165 -21.20 3.34 13.86
N ASN A 166 -21.81 4.26 13.11
CA ASN A 166 -21.50 4.49 11.70
C ASN A 166 -21.04 5.93 11.48
N ASP A 167 -20.01 6.34 12.23
CA ASP A 167 -19.43 7.67 12.12
C ASP A 167 -18.71 7.80 10.78
N LEU A 168 -19.46 8.21 9.76
CA LEU A 168 -19.00 8.42 8.40
C LEU A 168 -17.69 9.23 8.40
N VAL A 169 -16.67 8.69 7.74
CA VAL A 169 -15.52 9.52 7.35
C VAL A 169 -16.04 10.59 6.38
N PRO A 170 -15.65 11.88 6.53
CA PRO A 170 -15.98 12.90 5.55
C PRO A 170 -15.56 12.43 4.16
N LYS A 171 -16.48 12.43 3.19
CA LYS A 171 -16.17 12.06 1.79
C LYS A 171 -14.92 12.81 1.35
N SER A 172 -13.86 12.09 1.01
CA SER A 172 -12.66 12.71 0.48
C SER A 172 -13.02 13.54 -0.76
N GLN A 173 -12.61 14.82 -0.79
CA GLN A 173 -12.91 15.72 -1.91
C GLN A 173 -12.11 15.29 -3.15
N GLY A 174 -12.61 14.32 -3.90
CA GLY A 174 -11.99 13.79 -5.12
C GLY A 174 -12.02 14.74 -6.33
N LEU A 175 -12.48 15.99 -6.16
CA LEU A 175 -12.74 16.90 -7.29
C LEU A 175 -11.46 17.54 -7.87
N THR A 176 -10.47 17.88 -7.04
CA THR A 176 -9.23 18.55 -7.50
C THR A 176 -8.23 17.60 -8.15
N TYR A 177 -8.21 16.32 -7.76
CA TYR A 177 -7.28 15.34 -8.29
C TYR A 177 -7.81 14.61 -9.53
N GLY A 178 -9.12 14.67 -9.83
CA GLY A 178 -9.75 13.95 -10.95
C GLY A 178 -9.19 14.35 -12.32
N LEU A 179 -8.76 15.61 -12.45
CA LEU A 179 -8.14 16.15 -13.66
C LEU A 179 -6.74 15.56 -13.91
N MET A 180 -5.96 15.30 -12.86
CA MET A 180 -4.63 14.68 -12.98
C MET A 180 -4.72 13.18 -13.33
N ASN A 181 -5.76 12.49 -12.87
CA ASN A 181 -5.96 11.06 -13.16
C ASN A 181 -6.39 10.83 -14.62
N LYS A 182 -7.09 11.80 -15.23
CA LYS A 182 -7.45 11.78 -16.66
C LYS A 182 -6.25 11.83 -17.59
N LEU A 183 -5.12 12.37 -17.14
CA LEU A 183 -3.90 12.47 -17.94
C LEU A 183 -3.15 11.14 -18.08
N GLN A 184 -3.62 10.05 -17.45
CA GLN A 184 -3.03 8.69 -17.55
C GLN A 184 -1.51 8.73 -17.68
N LEU A 185 -0.83 9.47 -16.78
CA LEU A 185 0.63 9.56 -16.74
C LEU A 185 1.23 8.25 -16.20
N ARG A 186 0.67 7.10 -16.61
CA ARG A 186 1.33 5.81 -16.48
C ARG A 186 2.47 5.88 -17.49
N GLU A 187 3.64 6.25 -16.99
CA GLU A 187 4.87 6.21 -17.77
C GLU A 187 4.97 4.86 -18.49
N VAL A 188 5.45 4.92 -19.74
CA VAL A 188 5.73 3.82 -20.68
C VAL A 188 5.81 2.44 -19.99
N PRO A 189 5.04 1.43 -20.43
CA PRO A 189 5.08 0.11 -19.80
C PRO A 189 6.51 -0.43 -19.76
N ILE A 190 7.02 -0.60 -18.55
CA ILE A 190 8.39 -1.09 -18.35
C ILE A 190 8.38 -2.59 -18.57
N LYS A 191 9.07 -3.01 -19.62
CA LYS A 191 9.32 -4.42 -19.94
C LYS A 191 10.53 -4.89 -19.15
N PHE A 192 10.32 -5.94 -18.36
CA PHE A 192 11.35 -6.61 -17.57
C PHE A 192 11.95 -7.81 -18.31
N GLN A 193 13.17 -8.18 -17.98
CA GLN A 193 13.83 -9.39 -18.48
C GLN A 193 14.57 -10.09 -17.35
N ILE A 194 14.85 -11.38 -17.57
CA ILE A 194 15.59 -12.22 -16.64
C ILE A 194 17.00 -12.41 -17.17
N GLU A 195 18.00 -12.05 -16.37
CA GLU A 195 19.42 -12.20 -16.67
C GLU A 195 19.93 -13.61 -16.30
N ASN A 196 21.09 -13.98 -16.82
CA ASN A 196 21.65 -15.34 -16.75
C ASN A 196 21.93 -15.83 -15.32
N ASN A 197 22.15 -14.91 -14.39
CA ASN A 197 22.37 -15.17 -12.96
C ASN A 197 21.11 -15.63 -12.21
N CYS A 198 19.96 -15.77 -12.89
CA CYS A 198 18.77 -16.39 -12.31
C CYS A 198 19.06 -17.82 -11.80
N VAL A 199 18.60 -18.15 -10.60
CA VAL A 199 18.81 -19.48 -9.98
C VAL A 199 17.55 -20.33 -9.91
N GLY A 200 16.48 -19.95 -10.61
CA GLY A 200 15.25 -20.75 -10.65
C GLY A 200 14.42 -20.80 -9.37
N CYS A 201 14.71 -19.95 -8.37
CA CYS A 201 14.08 -20.01 -7.04
C CYS A 201 12.56 -19.76 -6.97
N GLY A 202 11.90 -19.32 -8.05
CA GLY A 202 10.44 -19.13 -8.07
C GLY A 202 9.89 -17.91 -7.31
N THR A 203 10.69 -17.19 -6.50
CA THR A 203 10.18 -16.04 -5.70
C THR A 203 9.43 -14.98 -6.53
N CYS A 204 9.88 -14.72 -7.76
CA CYS A 204 9.20 -13.77 -8.65
C CYS A 204 7.85 -14.30 -9.17
N VAL A 205 7.71 -15.61 -9.36
CA VAL A 205 6.47 -16.28 -9.76
C VAL A 205 5.44 -16.11 -8.66
N GLU A 206 5.80 -16.45 -7.42
CA GLU A 206 4.90 -16.38 -6.26
C GLU A 206 4.36 -14.97 -6.01
N ASN A 207 5.16 -13.95 -6.30
CA ASN A 207 4.87 -12.57 -5.94
C ASN A 207 4.35 -11.72 -7.10
N CYS A 208 4.14 -12.31 -8.28
CA CYS A 208 3.58 -11.59 -9.42
C CYS A 208 2.04 -11.54 -9.29
N PRO A 209 1.42 -10.39 -8.97
CA PRO A 209 -0.05 -10.33 -8.89
C PRO A 209 -0.74 -10.58 -10.24
N SER A 210 -0.02 -10.41 -11.35
CA SER A 210 -0.52 -10.70 -12.69
C SER A 210 -0.24 -12.13 -13.16
N ALA A 211 0.48 -12.94 -12.37
CA ALA A 211 0.88 -14.31 -12.70
C ALA A 211 1.55 -14.49 -14.09
N ILE A 212 2.31 -13.49 -14.54
CA ILE A 212 2.93 -13.48 -15.89
C ILE A 212 4.35 -14.05 -15.93
N ILE A 213 4.77 -14.75 -14.88
CA ILE A 213 6.12 -15.31 -14.75
C ILE A 213 5.98 -16.80 -14.48
N SER A 214 6.74 -17.61 -15.21
CA SER A 214 6.80 -19.07 -15.02
C SER A 214 8.25 -19.53 -14.87
N LEU A 215 8.45 -20.76 -14.40
CA LEU A 215 9.74 -21.43 -14.47
C LEU A 215 9.78 -22.31 -15.73
N LYS A 216 10.79 -22.11 -16.58
CA LYS A 216 11.10 -22.95 -17.74
C LYS A 216 12.59 -23.28 -17.70
N ASP A 217 12.94 -24.55 -17.84
CA ASP A 217 14.32 -25.05 -17.84
C ASP A 217 15.16 -24.53 -16.65
N GLY A 218 14.54 -24.49 -15.46
CA GLY A 218 15.19 -24.02 -14.23
C GLY A 218 15.42 -22.49 -14.16
N LYS A 219 14.81 -21.69 -15.05
CA LYS A 219 14.93 -20.23 -15.06
C LYS A 219 13.56 -19.57 -15.07
N ALA A 220 13.46 -18.39 -14.47
CA ALA A 220 12.26 -17.57 -14.59
C ALA A 220 12.13 -17.02 -16.02
N VAL A 221 10.91 -16.99 -16.55
CA VAL A 221 10.59 -16.43 -17.86
C VAL A 221 9.27 -15.66 -17.78
N PHE A 222 9.22 -14.46 -18.35
CA PHE A 222 7.98 -13.71 -18.52
C PHE A 222 7.18 -14.29 -19.69
N THR A 223 5.96 -14.76 -19.44
CA THR A 223 5.09 -15.40 -20.45
C THR A 223 4.17 -14.41 -21.14
N GLU A 224 3.75 -13.36 -20.44
CA GLU A 224 2.72 -12.42 -20.90
C GLU A 224 3.08 -10.97 -20.52
N GLN A 225 4.18 -10.49 -21.11
CA GLN A 225 4.76 -9.21 -20.73
C GLN A 225 3.81 -8.00 -20.87
N ASP A 226 2.89 -8.05 -21.83
CA ASP A 226 1.93 -6.95 -22.06
C ASP A 226 0.84 -6.87 -20.97
N LYS A 227 0.68 -7.92 -20.15
CA LYS A 227 -0.18 -7.91 -18.94
C LYS A 227 0.55 -7.39 -17.70
N CYS A 228 1.82 -7.00 -17.81
CA CYS A 228 2.59 -6.51 -16.67
C CYS A 228 2.04 -5.19 -16.13
N VAL A 229 1.71 -5.16 -14.84
CA VAL A 229 1.21 -3.95 -14.17
C VAL A 229 2.33 -3.00 -13.72
N GLY A 230 3.60 -3.33 -13.96
CA GLY A 230 4.74 -2.45 -13.63
C GLY A 230 4.96 -2.26 -12.13
N CYS A 231 4.61 -3.25 -11.31
CA CYS A 231 4.60 -3.10 -9.85
C CYS A 231 5.98 -3.30 -9.18
N TYR A 232 6.97 -3.81 -9.93
CA TYR A 232 8.33 -4.12 -9.46
C TYR A 232 8.45 -5.20 -8.39
N ALA A 233 7.41 -5.97 -8.06
CA ALA A 233 7.51 -7.03 -7.06
C ALA A 233 8.59 -8.07 -7.39
N CYS A 234 8.70 -8.48 -8.65
CA CYS A 234 9.75 -9.38 -9.13
C CYS A 234 11.15 -8.76 -8.99
N PHE A 235 11.32 -7.49 -9.38
CA PHE A 235 12.58 -6.77 -9.22
C PHE A 235 12.98 -6.67 -7.76
N GLN A 236 12.05 -6.24 -6.91
CA GLN A 236 12.30 -6.10 -5.49
C GLN A 236 12.70 -7.45 -4.95
N LYS A 237 11.86 -8.49 -5.01
CA LYS A 237 12.04 -9.73 -4.24
C LYS A 237 13.10 -10.70 -4.77
N CYS A 238 13.69 -10.48 -5.94
CA CYS A 238 14.68 -11.40 -6.51
C CYS A 238 15.97 -11.46 -5.66
N PRO A 239 16.34 -12.61 -5.05
CA PRO A 239 17.49 -12.69 -4.16
C PRO A 239 18.85 -12.53 -4.87
N VAL A 240 18.89 -12.87 -6.16
CA VAL A 240 20.10 -12.83 -6.99
C VAL A 240 20.11 -11.66 -7.98
N HIS A 241 19.19 -10.70 -7.84
CA HIS A 241 19.10 -9.51 -8.71
C HIS A 241 19.04 -9.82 -10.22
N ALA A 242 18.39 -10.92 -10.59
CA ALA A 242 18.30 -11.37 -11.98
C ALA A 242 17.21 -10.67 -12.80
N VAL A 243 16.33 -9.88 -12.18
CA VAL A 243 15.27 -9.15 -12.89
C VAL A 243 15.77 -7.74 -13.20
N VAL A 244 15.77 -7.34 -14.47
CA VAL A 244 16.13 -5.97 -14.90
C VAL A 244 15.09 -5.43 -15.88
N ASP A 245 15.10 -4.15 -16.19
CA ASP A 245 14.37 -3.59 -17.34
C ASP A 245 15.15 -3.82 -18.64
N GLN A 246 14.45 -3.88 -19.78
CA GLN A 246 15.11 -4.05 -21.09
C GLN A 246 16.16 -2.97 -21.41
N LYS A 247 16.00 -1.76 -20.85
CA LYS A 247 16.96 -0.65 -20.99
C LYS A 247 18.11 -0.72 -19.97
N LYS A 248 18.17 -1.77 -19.14
CA LYS A 248 19.16 -2.02 -18.07
C LYS A 248 19.39 -0.86 -17.10
N LYS A 249 18.43 0.08 -16.97
CA LYS A 249 18.51 1.18 -16.00
C LYS A 249 18.37 0.67 -14.56
N LEU A 250 17.67 -0.44 -14.34
CA LEU A 250 17.50 -1.10 -13.05
C LEU A 250 18.72 -1.92 -12.63
N ALA A 251 19.59 -2.32 -13.55
CA ALA A 251 20.79 -3.12 -13.22
C ALA A 251 21.69 -2.45 -12.18
N ASN A 252 21.69 -1.11 -12.15
CA ASN A 252 22.47 -0.30 -11.21
C ASN A 252 21.66 0.22 -10.01
N LYS A 253 20.39 -0.18 -9.88
CA LYS A 253 19.52 0.26 -8.79
C LYS A 253 19.55 -0.75 -7.66
N LYS A 254 19.67 -0.26 -6.42
CA LYS A 254 19.56 -1.10 -5.23
C LYS A 254 18.10 -1.50 -5.04
N GLN A 255 17.85 -2.80 -4.81
CA GLN A 255 16.58 -3.26 -4.29
C GLN A 255 16.33 -2.67 -2.91
N TYR A 256 15.07 -2.44 -2.59
CA TYR A 256 14.65 -2.02 -1.27
C TYR A 256 14.00 -3.20 -0.54
N ARG A 257 14.41 -3.38 0.71
CA ARG A 257 13.72 -4.22 1.68
C ARG A 257 13.31 -3.35 2.83
N PHE A 258 12.13 -3.64 3.37
CA PHE A 258 11.74 -3.02 4.62
C PHE A 258 12.81 -3.31 5.68
N ASP A 259 13.19 -2.26 6.41
CA ASP A 259 14.14 -2.31 7.51
C ASP A 259 13.52 -1.55 8.68
N GLN A 260 13.35 -2.27 9.79
CA GLN A 260 12.74 -1.77 11.01
C GLN A 260 13.60 -0.68 11.66
N SER A 261 14.92 -0.71 11.50
CA SER A 261 15.85 0.32 12.01
C SER A 261 15.61 1.70 11.40
N LEU A 262 14.95 1.76 10.23
CA LEU A 262 14.56 3.02 9.61
C LEU A 262 13.36 3.70 10.30
N LEU A 263 12.73 3.05 11.31
CA LEU A 263 11.64 3.61 12.12
C LEU A 263 12.18 4.62 13.14
N VAL A 264 11.71 5.88 13.09
CA VAL A 264 12.05 6.92 14.08
C VAL A 264 10.78 7.43 14.75
N ASP A 265 10.65 7.17 16.05
CA ASP A 265 9.55 7.65 16.88
C ASP A 265 9.61 9.19 17.03
N LYS A 266 8.63 9.90 16.44
CA LYS A 266 8.54 11.36 16.53
C LYS A 266 7.93 11.86 17.83
N SER A 267 7.30 11.02 18.65
CA SER A 267 6.85 11.41 19.99
C SER A 267 8.04 11.82 20.89
N LYS A 268 9.23 11.29 20.58
CA LYS A 268 10.51 11.61 21.23
C LYS A 268 11.33 12.69 20.50
N SER A 269 10.81 13.25 19.41
CA SER A 269 11.48 14.26 18.60
C SER A 269 10.92 15.65 18.94
N ASN A 270 11.78 16.62 19.26
CA ASN A 270 11.43 18.05 19.48
C ASN A 270 10.94 18.77 18.20
N TRP A 271 10.04 18.15 17.43
CA TRP A 271 9.57 18.63 16.15
C TRP A 271 8.68 19.88 16.28
N LYS A 272 8.00 20.06 17.43
CA LYS A 272 7.22 21.26 17.74
C LYS A 272 8.09 22.54 17.68
N LEU A 273 9.35 22.48 18.13
CA LEU A 273 10.29 23.60 18.02
C LEU A 273 10.68 23.91 16.56
N LYS A 274 10.82 22.87 15.71
CA LYS A 274 11.21 23.05 14.30
C LYS A 274 10.06 23.50 13.41
N ALA A 275 8.83 23.08 13.70
CA ALA A 275 7.64 23.54 12.98
C ALA A 275 7.38 25.04 13.22
N PHE A 276 7.60 25.51 14.45
CA PHE A 276 7.52 26.94 14.78
C PHE A 276 8.52 27.78 13.98
N LEU A 277 9.77 27.30 13.83
CA LEU A 277 10.80 28.01 13.05
C LEU A 277 10.47 28.08 11.55
N VAL A 278 9.90 27.01 10.97
CA VAL A 278 9.55 26.96 9.54
C VAL A 278 8.36 27.86 9.22
N VAL A 279 7.36 27.93 10.11
CA VAL A 279 6.22 28.85 9.96
C VAL A 279 6.67 30.31 10.10
N ALA A 280 7.59 30.60 11.03
CA ALA A 280 8.17 31.94 11.17
C ALA A 280 8.94 32.39 9.92
N VAL A 281 9.74 31.50 9.32
CA VAL A 281 10.49 31.80 8.09
C VAL A 281 9.55 31.93 6.87
N ALA A 282 8.52 31.09 6.76
CA ALA A 282 7.55 31.19 5.66
C ALA A 282 6.67 32.46 5.76
N GLY A 283 6.33 32.89 6.98
CA GLY A 283 5.60 34.15 7.21
C GLY A 283 6.39 35.39 6.80
N VAL A 284 7.71 35.38 7.00
CA VAL A 284 8.61 36.47 6.56
C VAL A 284 8.71 36.54 5.04
N VAL A 285 8.75 35.40 4.33
CA VAL A 285 8.84 35.36 2.86
C VAL A 285 7.56 35.90 2.19
N VAL A 286 6.39 35.71 2.80
CA VAL A 286 5.12 36.25 2.27
C VAL A 286 4.98 37.76 2.54
N MET A 287 5.62 38.30 3.58
CA MET A 287 5.60 39.73 3.90
C MET A 287 6.54 40.58 3.02
N ILE A 288 7.60 40.00 2.48
CA ILE A 288 8.57 40.70 1.60
C ILE A 288 8.11 40.72 0.13
N ALA A 289 7.09 39.92 -0.22
CA ALA A 289 6.57 39.80 -1.59
C ALA A 289 5.29 40.63 -1.85
N LYS A 290 5.06 41.71 -1.11
CA LYS A 290 3.97 42.67 -1.33
C LYS A 290 4.50 44.08 -1.50
#